data_AF-A0A3C0K8I6-F1
#
_entry.id   AF-A0A3C0K8I6-F1
#
_cell.length_a   1.000
_cell.length_b   1.000
_cell.length_c   1.000
_cell.angle_alpha   90.00
_cell.angle_beta   90.00
_cell.angle_gamma   90.00
#
_symmetry.space_group_name_H-M   'P 1'
#
loop_
_entity.id
_entity.type
_entity.pdbx_description
1 polymer ?
#
loop_
_entity_poly.entity_id
_entity_poly.type
_entity_poly.pdbx_seq_one_letter_code
_entity_poly.pdbx_strand_id
1 'polypeptide(L)'
;MARARGFTLIEVLVAIAILAVLALMSWRGIDGMARTQSLSREHADALLRMQSALEQWITDLNAVQQTGEVSAIDFDGMVLRLTRSDPDETELDSPGIRVVAWSRLPAASDHGTAYQWARWQSPPLRQRDELARAWQRAAQWGRGSAVTDPDARDSEVRLFGLDAWQLLFHRGGAWTNPQSSAGAEDGQAPSVGLMPDGVRLTLQPAPGLALTGRITRDWVRPTLGAGP
;
A
#
# COMPACT_ATOMS: atom_id res chain seq x y z
N MET A 1 -49.13 65.79 10.06
CA MET A 1 -48.02 65.62 11.04
C MET A 1 -48.06 64.20 11.55
N ALA A 2 -47.17 63.32 11.08
CA ALA A 2 -47.14 61.93 11.52
C ALA A 2 -46.38 61.81 12.84
N ARG A 3 -47.02 61.23 13.87
CA ARG A 3 -46.41 60.92 15.18
C ARG A 3 -45.37 59.82 15.02
N ALA A 4 -44.12 60.09 15.38
CA ALA A 4 -43.10 59.06 15.55
C ALA A 4 -43.45 58.18 16.75
N ARG A 5 -43.64 56.87 16.53
CA ARG A 5 -43.81 55.88 17.60
C ARG A 5 -42.43 55.57 18.16
N GLY A 6 -42.24 55.76 19.47
CA GLY A 6 -41.00 55.42 20.16
C GLY A 6 -40.83 53.90 20.26
N PHE A 7 -39.62 53.42 20.03
CA PHE A 7 -39.24 52.01 20.07
C PHE A 7 -39.22 51.51 21.52
N THR A 8 -39.91 50.41 21.82
CA THR A 8 -39.95 49.90 23.21
C THR A 8 -38.70 49.06 23.51
N LEU A 9 -38.23 49.08 24.77
CA LEU A 9 -37.06 48.31 25.21
C LEU A 9 -37.21 46.80 24.93
N ILE A 10 -38.45 46.29 25.03
CA ILE A 10 -38.80 44.89 24.74
C ILE A 10 -38.55 44.56 23.26
N GLU A 11 -38.84 45.50 22.36
CA GLU A 11 -38.68 45.32 20.90
C GLU A 11 -37.20 45.23 20.50
N VAL A 12 -36.34 46.03 21.15
CA VAL A 12 -34.87 45.91 21.00
C VAL A 12 -34.40 44.55 21.48
N LEU A 13 -34.89 44.11 22.64
CA LEU A 13 -34.44 42.88 23.27
C LEU A 13 -34.83 41.65 22.44
N VAL A 14 -36.05 41.62 21.91
CA VAL A 14 -36.52 40.55 21.01
C VAL A 14 -35.74 40.58 19.69
N ALA A 15 -35.50 41.75 19.11
CA ALA A 15 -34.71 41.86 17.88
C ALA A 15 -33.28 41.34 18.07
N ILE A 16 -32.62 41.72 19.17
CA ILE A 16 -31.27 41.23 19.49
C ILE A 16 -31.29 39.72 19.77
N ALA A 17 -32.30 39.20 20.47
CA ALA A 17 -32.42 37.77 20.73
C ALA A 17 -32.58 36.95 19.44
N ILE A 18 -33.42 37.41 18.49
CA ILE A 18 -33.60 36.75 17.19
C ILE A 18 -32.30 36.81 16.38
N LEU A 19 -31.66 37.98 16.31
CA LEU A 19 -30.37 38.14 15.62
C LEU A 19 -29.28 37.26 16.23
N ALA A 20 -29.25 37.11 17.55
CA ALA A 20 -28.30 36.24 18.24
C ALA A 20 -28.52 34.75 17.88
N VAL A 21 -29.77 34.29 17.81
CA VAL A 21 -30.09 32.91 17.40
C VAL A 21 -29.70 32.67 15.94
N LEU A 22 -30.03 33.59 15.04
CA LEU A 22 -29.66 33.50 13.62
C LEU A 22 -28.14 33.47 13.43
N ALA A 23 -27.40 34.30 14.16
CA ALA A 23 -25.94 34.31 14.13
C ALA A 23 -25.35 32.97 14.60
N LEU A 24 -25.88 32.38 15.69
CA LEU A 24 -25.42 31.10 16.22
C LEU A 24 -25.71 29.93 15.27
N MET A 25 -26.88 29.93 14.63
CA MET A 25 -27.26 28.92 13.63
C MET A 25 -26.39 29.04 12.37
N SER A 26 -26.09 30.26 11.92
CA SER A 26 -25.20 30.51 10.77
C SER A 26 -23.80 29.95 11.02
N TRP A 27 -23.21 30.22 12.19
CA TRP A 27 -21.88 29.72 12.56
C TRP A 27 -21.84 28.18 12.64
N ARG A 28 -22.86 27.56 13.25
CA ARG A 28 -22.97 26.10 13.31
C ARG A 28 -23.21 25.45 11.94
N GLY A 29 -23.90 26.12 11.03
CA GLY A 29 -24.09 25.64 9.65
C GLY A 29 -22.79 25.64 8.84
N ILE A 30 -21.98 26.69 8.99
CA ILE A 30 -20.67 26.82 8.33
C ILE A 30 -19.68 25.79 8.89
N ASP A 31 -19.61 25.62 10.21
CA ASP A 31 -18.76 24.62 10.86
C ASP A 31 -19.13 23.19 10.45
N GLY A 32 -20.42 22.89 10.30
CA GLY A 32 -20.90 21.59 9.83
C GLY A 32 -20.45 21.27 8.39
N MET A 33 -20.52 22.26 7.49
CA MET A 33 -20.04 22.10 6.12
C MET A 33 -18.52 21.95 6.06
N ALA A 34 -17.77 22.75 6.82
CA ALA A 34 -16.32 22.67 6.89
C ALA A 34 -15.84 21.29 7.35
N ARG A 35 -16.48 20.71 8.37
CA ARG A 35 -16.19 19.35 8.86
C ARG A 35 -16.56 18.26 7.85
N THR A 36 -17.68 18.42 7.15
CA THR A 36 -18.09 17.45 6.12
C THR A 36 -17.11 17.45 4.96
N GLN A 37 -16.63 18.64 4.55
CA GLN A 37 -15.59 18.76 3.53
C GLN A 37 -14.27 18.17 3.98
N SER A 38 -13.84 18.35 5.23
CA SER A 38 -12.59 17.76 5.73
C SER A 38 -12.65 16.23 5.71
N LEU A 39 -13.73 15.63 6.21
CA LEU A 39 -13.94 14.17 6.17
C LEU A 39 -13.96 13.63 4.73
N SER A 40 -14.64 14.34 3.82
CA SER A 40 -14.67 13.93 2.41
C SER A 40 -13.30 13.99 1.75
N ARG A 41 -12.46 14.98 2.11
CA ARG A 41 -11.08 15.09 1.60
C ARG A 41 -10.20 13.97 2.13
N GLU A 42 -10.26 13.69 3.44
CA GLU A 42 -9.52 12.58 4.06
C GLU A 42 -9.86 11.23 3.42
N HIS A 43 -11.14 10.99 3.14
CA HIS A 43 -11.59 9.80 2.43
C HIS A 43 -11.01 9.73 1.01
N ALA A 44 -11.07 10.83 0.24
CA ALA A 44 -10.52 10.87 -1.10
C ALA A 44 -9.01 10.59 -1.11
N ASP A 45 -8.26 11.21 -0.19
CA ASP A 45 -6.82 11.02 -0.04
C ASP A 45 -6.47 9.58 0.36
N ALA A 46 -7.29 8.94 1.21
CA ALA A 46 -7.12 7.53 1.56
C ALA A 46 -7.33 6.61 0.36
N LEU A 47 -8.32 6.89 -0.49
CA LEU A 47 -8.56 6.13 -1.73
C LEU A 47 -7.41 6.28 -2.72
N LEU A 48 -6.92 7.51 -2.93
CA LEU A 48 -5.80 7.79 -3.83
C LEU A 48 -4.52 7.07 -3.37
N ARG A 49 -4.23 7.09 -2.07
CA ARG A 49 -3.10 6.34 -1.50
C ARG A 49 -3.22 4.84 -1.75
N MET A 50 -4.42 4.27 -1.58
CA MET A 50 -4.66 2.86 -1.83
C MET A 50 -4.50 2.50 -3.31
N GLN A 51 -5.04 3.32 -4.21
CA GLN A 51 -4.90 3.12 -5.66
C GLN A 51 -3.43 3.18 -6.09
N SER A 52 -2.71 4.22 -5.65
CA SER A 52 -1.27 4.37 -5.92
C SER A 52 -0.45 3.19 -5.39
N ALA A 53 -0.77 2.68 -4.19
CA ALA A 53 -0.12 1.49 -3.65
C ALA A 53 -0.36 0.23 -4.51
N LEU A 54 -1.58 0.01 -4.98
CA LEU A 54 -1.92 -1.12 -5.85
C LEU A 54 -1.26 -1.00 -7.23
N GLU A 55 -1.18 0.22 -7.78
CA GLU A 55 -0.46 0.51 -9.03
C GLU A 55 1.06 0.30 -8.87
N GLN A 56 1.63 0.73 -7.74
CA GLN A 56 3.03 0.49 -7.42
C GLN A 56 3.32 -1.01 -7.29
N TRP A 57 2.42 -1.77 -6.67
CA TRP A 57 2.55 -3.23 -6.55
C TRP A 57 2.54 -3.91 -7.92
N ILE A 58 1.65 -3.51 -8.84
CA ILE A 58 1.64 -3.99 -10.23
C ILE A 58 2.93 -3.59 -10.95
N THR A 59 3.38 -2.35 -10.79
CA THR A 59 4.62 -1.84 -11.39
C THR A 59 5.84 -2.63 -10.94
N ASP A 60 5.93 -2.97 -9.66
CA ASP A 60 7.00 -3.83 -9.13
C ASP A 60 6.96 -5.24 -9.75
N LEU A 61 5.77 -5.82 -9.91
CA LEU A 61 5.60 -7.14 -10.53
C LEU A 61 5.92 -7.15 -12.03
N ASN A 62 5.54 -6.09 -12.75
CA ASN A 62 5.84 -5.95 -14.18
C ASN A 62 7.35 -5.85 -14.45
N ALA A 63 8.12 -5.33 -13.50
CA ALA A 63 9.55 -5.15 -13.62
C ALA A 63 10.38 -6.32 -13.07
N VAL A 64 9.75 -7.43 -12.66
CA VAL A 64 10.47 -8.57 -12.07
C VAL A 64 11.46 -9.17 -13.07
N GLN A 65 12.69 -9.39 -12.60
CA GLN A 65 13.78 -9.93 -13.40
C GLN A 65 14.44 -11.11 -12.70
N GLN A 66 14.71 -12.18 -13.45
CA GLN A 66 15.46 -13.34 -12.96
C GLN A 66 16.97 -13.09 -13.11
N THR A 67 17.69 -13.11 -11.99
CA THR A 67 19.15 -12.92 -11.95
C THR A 67 19.92 -14.24 -11.81
N GLY A 68 19.27 -15.30 -11.33
CA GLY A 68 19.88 -16.61 -11.04
C GLY A 68 20.56 -16.72 -9.68
N GLU A 69 20.81 -15.61 -8.98
CA GLU A 69 21.47 -15.60 -7.65
C GLU A 69 20.48 -15.83 -6.51
N VAL A 70 19.31 -15.22 -6.60
CA VAL A 70 18.19 -15.36 -5.66
C VAL A 70 16.92 -15.67 -6.45
N SER A 71 15.86 -16.11 -5.76
CA SER A 71 14.55 -16.27 -6.41
C SER A 71 14.07 -14.92 -6.94
N ALA A 72 13.50 -14.88 -8.16
CA ALA A 72 13.04 -13.61 -8.73
C ALA A 72 11.84 -13.02 -8.00
N ILE A 73 11.00 -13.90 -7.44
CA ILE A 73 9.88 -13.55 -6.59
C ILE A 73 9.70 -14.67 -5.57
N ASP A 74 9.48 -14.29 -4.32
CA ASP A 74 9.29 -15.22 -3.21
C ASP A 74 8.32 -14.64 -2.19
N PHE A 75 7.42 -15.48 -1.67
CA PHE A 75 6.52 -15.10 -0.59
C PHE A 75 6.56 -16.14 0.52
N ASP A 76 7.03 -15.73 1.70
CA ASP A 76 7.21 -16.63 2.86
C ASP A 76 6.02 -16.61 3.84
N GLY A 77 4.87 -16.09 3.40
CA GLY A 77 3.68 -15.89 4.24
C GLY A 77 3.66 -14.57 5.01
N MET A 78 4.83 -13.92 5.17
CA MET A 78 4.96 -12.64 5.86
C MET A 78 5.56 -11.54 5.00
N VAL A 79 6.38 -11.89 4.02
CA VAL A 79 7.13 -10.94 3.19
C VAL A 79 7.09 -11.43 1.75
N LEU A 80 6.63 -10.57 0.84
CA LEU A 80 6.81 -10.76 -0.59
C LEU A 80 8.09 -10.05 -0.97
N ARG A 81 9.05 -10.76 -1.54
CA ARG A 81 10.31 -10.23 -2.05
C ARG A 81 10.38 -10.46 -3.54
N LEU A 82 10.95 -9.50 -4.25
CA LEU A 82 11.17 -9.61 -5.69
C LEU A 82 12.45 -8.88 -6.11
N THR A 83 13.13 -9.42 -7.11
CA THR A 83 14.20 -8.73 -7.82
C THR A 83 13.62 -8.08 -9.06
N ARG A 84 13.88 -6.80 -9.26
CA ARG A 84 13.36 -6.04 -10.40
C ARG A 84 14.43 -5.18 -11.06
N SER A 85 14.20 -4.84 -12.32
CA SER A 85 14.92 -3.78 -12.99
C SER A 85 14.73 -2.44 -12.29
N ASP A 86 15.74 -1.60 -12.36
CA ASP A 86 15.65 -0.20 -11.93
C ASP A 86 14.66 0.57 -12.81
N PRO A 87 13.78 1.42 -12.25
CA PRO A 87 12.89 2.24 -13.05
C PRO A 87 13.61 3.20 -14.02
N ASP A 88 14.85 3.58 -13.72
CA ASP A 88 15.67 4.46 -14.56
C ASP A 88 16.53 3.66 -15.57
N GLU A 89 16.32 2.34 -15.70
CA GLU A 89 17.02 1.51 -16.68
C GLU A 89 16.66 1.88 -18.12
N THR A 90 17.68 2.02 -18.95
CA THR A 90 17.57 2.30 -20.39
C THR A 90 18.46 1.33 -21.16
N GLU A 91 18.33 1.29 -22.50
CA GLU A 91 19.20 0.44 -23.35
C GLU A 91 20.69 0.79 -23.23
N LEU A 92 21.01 2.03 -22.84
CA LEU A 92 22.38 2.57 -22.82
C LEU A 92 22.99 2.62 -21.42
N ASP A 93 22.15 2.69 -20.39
CA ASP A 93 22.58 2.76 -18.99
C ASP A 93 21.66 1.93 -18.11
N SER A 94 22.26 1.04 -17.31
CA SER A 94 21.57 0.23 -16.33
C SER A 94 22.12 0.58 -14.94
N PRO A 95 21.31 1.23 -14.08
CA PRO A 95 21.66 1.47 -12.68
C PRO A 95 21.96 0.18 -11.91
N GLY A 96 21.35 -0.93 -12.32
CA GLY A 96 21.48 -2.26 -11.73
C GLY A 96 20.13 -2.85 -11.35
N ILE A 97 20.16 -3.91 -10.52
CA ILE A 97 18.97 -4.59 -10.02
C ILE A 97 18.56 -4.02 -8.67
N ARG A 98 17.27 -3.96 -8.39
CA ARG A 98 16.76 -3.66 -7.04
C ARG A 98 16.08 -4.86 -6.42
N VAL A 99 16.22 -4.98 -5.10
CA VAL A 99 15.34 -5.81 -4.28
C VAL A 99 14.20 -4.94 -3.79
N VAL A 100 12.98 -5.40 -3.98
CA VAL A 100 11.78 -4.80 -3.40
C VAL A 100 11.12 -5.82 -2.49
N ALA A 101 10.58 -5.33 -1.38
CA ALA A 101 9.78 -6.13 -0.49
C ALA A 101 8.47 -5.45 -0.13
N TRP A 102 7.43 -6.25 0.02
CA TRP A 102 6.14 -5.83 0.55
C TRP A 102 5.87 -6.63 1.81
N SER A 103 5.34 -5.97 2.83
CA SER A 103 4.96 -6.63 4.08
C SER A 103 3.77 -5.97 4.77
N ARG A 104 3.05 -6.76 5.58
CA ARG A 104 2.11 -6.27 6.59
C ARG A 104 2.87 -6.16 7.91
N LEU A 105 3.18 -4.93 8.31
CA LEU A 105 3.99 -4.63 9.47
C LEU A 105 3.16 -3.97 10.58
N PRO A 106 3.56 -4.11 11.86
CA PRO A 106 2.93 -3.38 12.95
C PRO A 106 2.95 -1.87 12.69
N ALA A 107 1.86 -1.20 13.05
CA ALA A 107 1.73 0.24 13.04
C ALA A 107 1.61 0.76 14.48
N ALA A 108 2.12 1.96 14.73
CA ALA A 108 1.85 2.63 16.00
C ALA A 108 0.36 2.96 16.08
N SER A 109 -0.30 2.52 17.14
CA SER A 109 -1.72 2.79 17.39
C SER A 109 -1.99 2.96 18.87
N ASP A 110 -2.78 3.98 19.19
CA ASP A 110 -3.24 4.23 20.56
C ASP A 110 -4.23 3.15 21.05
N HIS A 111 -4.83 2.39 20.12
CA HIS A 111 -5.92 1.45 20.37
C HIS A 111 -5.57 0.02 19.93
N GLY A 112 -4.70 -0.65 20.68
CA GLY A 112 -4.34 -2.06 20.44
C GLY A 112 -3.29 -2.26 19.35
N THR A 113 -3.26 -3.43 18.72
CA THR A 113 -2.29 -3.76 17.67
C THR A 113 -2.87 -3.45 16.29
N ALA A 114 -2.42 -2.35 15.67
CA ALA A 114 -2.70 -2.07 14.28
C ALA A 114 -1.60 -2.60 13.36
N TYR A 115 -1.94 -2.85 12.11
CA TYR A 115 -1.00 -3.22 11.07
C TYR A 115 -1.21 -2.35 9.84
N GLN A 116 -0.13 -2.11 9.11
CA GLN A 116 -0.12 -1.34 7.87
C GLN A 116 0.63 -2.09 6.79
N TRP A 117 0.16 -1.93 5.56
CA TRP A 117 0.94 -2.35 4.41
C TRP A 117 2.14 -1.43 4.24
N ALA A 118 3.28 -1.99 3.91
CA ALA A 118 4.49 -1.25 3.67
C ALA A 118 5.24 -1.83 2.47
N ARG A 119 6.01 -0.96 1.84
CA ARG A 119 6.96 -1.30 0.77
C ARG A 119 8.35 -0.89 1.20
N TRP A 120 9.32 -1.75 0.93
CA TRP A 120 10.75 -1.50 1.11
C TRP A 120 11.48 -1.71 -0.20
N GLN A 121 12.57 -0.97 -0.41
CA GLN A 121 13.44 -1.14 -1.56
C GLN A 121 14.91 -0.90 -1.20
N SER A 122 15.79 -1.65 -1.86
CA SER A 122 17.24 -1.44 -1.82
C SER A 122 17.68 -0.28 -2.74
N PRO A 123 18.92 0.24 -2.60
CA PRO A 123 19.59 0.95 -3.68
C PRO A 123 19.76 0.04 -4.93
N PRO A 124 20.14 0.59 -6.09
CA PRO A 124 20.58 -0.23 -7.23
C PRO A 124 21.79 -1.07 -6.86
N LEU A 125 21.78 -2.35 -7.23
CA LEU A 125 22.79 -3.35 -6.90
C LEU A 125 23.40 -3.87 -8.19
N ARG A 126 24.74 -3.95 -8.24
CA ARG A 126 25.47 -4.47 -9.41
C ARG A 126 26.20 -5.77 -9.12
N GLN A 127 26.43 -6.10 -7.85
CA GLN A 127 27.16 -7.29 -7.44
C GLN A 127 26.23 -8.37 -6.89
N ARG A 128 26.61 -9.64 -7.09
CA ARG A 128 25.86 -10.80 -6.62
C ARG A 128 25.77 -10.85 -5.08
N ASP A 129 26.86 -10.55 -4.39
CA ASP A 129 26.90 -10.50 -2.92
C ASP A 129 26.08 -9.34 -2.34
N GLU A 130 25.99 -8.20 -3.05
CA GLU A 130 25.11 -7.09 -2.67
C GLU A 130 23.65 -7.51 -2.78
N LEU A 131 23.29 -8.21 -3.86
CA LEU A 131 21.96 -8.73 -4.09
C LEU A 131 21.53 -9.74 -3.01
N ALA A 132 22.38 -10.71 -2.70
CA ALA A 132 22.09 -11.70 -1.65
C ALA A 132 21.90 -11.04 -0.27
N ARG A 133 22.73 -10.05 0.08
CA ARG A 133 22.60 -9.29 1.33
C ARG A 133 21.31 -8.48 1.38
N ALA A 134 20.99 -7.74 0.31
CA ALA A 134 19.74 -6.97 0.24
C ALA A 134 18.50 -7.88 0.34
N TRP A 135 18.56 -9.09 -0.23
CA TRP A 135 17.49 -10.09 -0.11
C TRP A 135 17.24 -10.57 1.32
N GLN A 136 18.32 -10.69 2.12
CA GLN A 136 18.25 -11.03 3.54
C GLN A 136 17.72 -9.86 4.36
N ARG A 137 18.18 -8.62 4.10
CA ARG A 137 17.66 -7.42 4.78
C ARG A 137 16.17 -7.23 4.54
N ALA A 138 15.71 -7.38 3.30
CA ALA A 138 14.30 -7.37 2.95
C ALA A 138 13.46 -8.37 3.77
N ALA A 139 13.98 -9.58 3.99
CA ALA A 139 13.32 -10.61 4.79
C ALA A 139 13.21 -10.23 6.27
N GLN A 140 14.29 -9.70 6.84
CA GLN A 140 14.33 -9.26 8.24
C GLN A 140 13.41 -8.06 8.47
N TRP A 141 13.47 -7.07 7.57
CA TRP A 141 12.59 -5.91 7.57
C TRP A 141 11.12 -6.31 7.53
N GLY A 142 10.75 -7.18 6.59
CA GLY A 142 9.35 -7.56 6.40
C GLY A 142 8.77 -8.39 7.55
N ARG A 143 9.61 -8.99 8.41
CA ARG A 143 9.16 -9.66 9.64
C ARG A 143 9.03 -8.70 10.82
N GLY A 144 9.40 -7.43 10.65
CA GLY A 144 9.48 -6.45 11.72
C GLY A 144 10.64 -6.69 12.68
N SER A 145 11.65 -7.45 12.25
CA SER A 145 12.85 -7.76 13.04
C SER A 145 13.93 -6.69 12.84
N ALA A 146 14.88 -6.62 13.78
CA ALA A 146 16.08 -5.82 13.58
C ALA A 146 16.86 -6.30 12.35
N VAL A 147 17.17 -5.37 11.45
CA VAL A 147 17.94 -5.65 10.23
C VAL A 147 19.43 -5.69 10.58
N THR A 148 20.09 -6.78 10.20
CA THR A 148 21.56 -6.92 10.29
C THR A 148 22.20 -6.22 9.10
N ASP A 149 23.23 -5.41 9.35
CA ASP A 149 23.96 -4.65 8.32
C ASP A 149 23.06 -3.73 7.46
N PRO A 150 22.29 -2.80 8.06
CA PRO A 150 21.39 -1.92 7.32
C PRO A 150 22.17 -1.03 6.34
N ASP A 151 21.66 -0.87 5.11
CA ASP A 151 22.17 0.14 4.19
C ASP A 151 21.34 1.41 4.36
N ALA A 152 21.99 2.55 4.61
CA ALA A 152 21.30 3.83 4.83
C ALA A 152 20.50 4.32 3.61
N ARG A 153 20.76 3.75 2.43
CA ARG A 153 20.04 4.05 1.18
C ARG A 153 18.82 3.16 0.97
N ASP A 154 18.62 2.17 1.83
CA ASP A 154 17.39 1.39 1.84
C ASP A 154 16.22 2.34 2.15
N SER A 155 15.12 2.21 1.41
CA SER A 155 13.97 3.13 1.50
C SER A 155 12.71 2.35 1.83
N GLU A 156 11.94 2.87 2.77
CA GLU A 156 10.67 2.31 3.20
C GLU A 156 9.54 3.34 3.06
N VAL A 157 8.37 2.86 2.62
CA VAL A 157 7.13 3.63 2.55
C VAL A 157 6.02 2.86 3.28
N ARG A 158 5.46 3.50 4.31
CA ARG A 158 4.24 3.03 4.99
C ARG A 158 3.02 3.52 4.20
N LEU A 159 2.05 2.63 3.98
CA LEU A 159 0.92 2.90 3.10
C LEU A 159 -0.36 3.08 3.93
N PHE A 160 -1.25 2.09 3.96
CA PHE A 160 -2.53 2.13 4.66
C PHE A 160 -2.70 0.93 5.58
N GLY A 161 -3.62 1.06 6.53
CA GLY A 161 -3.94 0.02 7.51
C GLY A 161 -4.50 -1.25 6.88
N LEU A 162 -4.06 -2.42 7.35
CA LEU A 162 -4.49 -3.74 6.86
C LEU A 162 -4.79 -4.70 8.00
N ASP A 163 -5.99 -5.29 7.98
CA ASP A 163 -6.35 -6.40 8.85
C ASP A 163 -5.80 -7.73 8.32
N ALA A 164 -5.84 -7.94 7.00
CA ALA A 164 -5.35 -9.16 6.38
C ALA A 164 -4.66 -8.89 5.03
N TRP A 165 -3.67 -9.72 4.72
CA TRP A 165 -2.97 -9.73 3.44
C TRP A 165 -2.63 -11.17 3.07
N GLN A 166 -2.99 -11.57 1.86
CA GLN A 166 -2.77 -12.91 1.34
C GLN A 166 -2.34 -12.85 -0.12
N LEU A 167 -1.48 -13.79 -0.51
CA LEU A 167 -1.04 -13.98 -1.89
C LEU A 167 -1.30 -15.42 -2.33
N LEU A 168 -1.72 -15.59 -3.57
CA LEU A 168 -1.70 -16.87 -4.27
C LEU A 168 -0.90 -16.72 -5.57
N PHE A 169 -0.18 -17.77 -5.94
CA PHE A 169 0.53 -17.84 -7.22
C PHE A 169 -0.22 -18.75 -8.18
N HIS A 170 -0.33 -18.33 -9.43
CA HIS A 170 -0.81 -19.18 -10.50
C HIS A 170 0.38 -19.92 -11.13
N ARG A 171 0.37 -21.25 -11.04
CA ARG A 171 1.40 -22.13 -11.60
C ARG A 171 0.71 -23.39 -12.15
N GLY A 172 1.07 -23.83 -13.35
CA GLY A 172 0.53 -25.07 -13.92
C GLY A 172 -1.00 -25.10 -14.04
N GLY A 173 -1.63 -23.94 -14.29
CA GLY A 173 -3.09 -23.84 -14.45
C GLY A 173 -3.90 -23.76 -13.15
N ALA A 174 -3.26 -23.68 -11.99
CA ALA A 174 -3.95 -23.59 -10.70
C ALA A 174 -3.42 -22.45 -9.83
N TRP A 175 -4.31 -21.88 -9.01
CA TRP A 175 -3.95 -20.95 -7.94
C TRP A 175 -3.54 -21.74 -6.70
N THR A 176 -2.29 -21.59 -6.28
CA THR A 176 -1.73 -22.29 -5.11
C THR A 176 -1.10 -21.32 -4.14
N ASN A 177 -0.97 -21.75 -2.87
CA ASN A 177 -0.20 -20.99 -1.90
C ASN A 177 1.28 -21.00 -2.36
N PRO A 178 1.97 -19.84 -2.39
CA PRO A 178 3.37 -19.75 -2.80
C PRO A 178 4.32 -20.71 -2.06
N GLN A 179 3.99 -21.05 -0.81
CA GLN A 179 4.76 -21.95 0.05
C GLN A 179 4.46 -23.44 -0.17
N SER A 180 3.42 -23.76 -0.94
CA SER A 180 3.10 -25.14 -1.29
C SER A 180 4.02 -25.64 -2.40
N SER A 181 4.53 -26.86 -2.26
CA SER A 181 5.41 -27.54 -3.21
C SER A 181 4.73 -27.98 -4.52
N ALA A 182 3.66 -27.31 -4.94
CA ALA A 182 2.95 -27.64 -6.18
C ALA A 182 3.86 -27.35 -7.39
N GLY A 183 4.37 -28.41 -8.01
CA GLY A 183 5.31 -28.35 -9.15
C GLY A 183 6.50 -29.31 -9.06
N ALA A 184 6.67 -30.08 -7.97
CA ALA A 184 7.74 -31.07 -7.82
C ALA A 184 7.43 -32.42 -8.50
N GLU A 185 6.81 -32.41 -9.69
CA GLU A 185 6.40 -33.67 -10.37
C GLU A 185 7.55 -34.41 -11.05
N ASP A 186 8.75 -33.82 -11.17
CA ASP A 186 9.87 -34.41 -11.94
C ASP A 186 11.20 -34.56 -11.19
N GLY A 187 11.21 -34.69 -9.86
CA GLY A 187 12.41 -35.10 -9.09
C GLY A 187 13.68 -34.22 -9.24
N GLN A 188 13.60 -33.09 -9.93
CA GLN A 188 14.64 -32.07 -9.98
C GLN A 188 14.66 -31.33 -8.63
N ALA A 189 15.88 -31.05 -8.13
CA ALA A 189 16.09 -30.20 -6.95
C ALA A 189 15.21 -28.94 -7.02
N PRO A 190 14.73 -28.39 -5.88
CA PRO A 190 13.80 -27.27 -5.86
C PRO A 190 14.35 -26.16 -6.74
N SER A 191 13.73 -25.98 -7.91
CA SER A 191 14.11 -24.93 -8.86
C SER A 191 14.00 -23.61 -8.11
N VAL A 192 15.12 -22.90 -7.98
CA VAL A 192 15.18 -21.51 -7.51
C VAL A 192 13.96 -20.79 -8.08
N GLY A 193 13.12 -20.22 -7.20
CA GLY A 193 11.70 -19.96 -7.42
C GLY A 193 11.34 -19.57 -8.85
N LEU A 194 10.76 -20.53 -9.59
CA LEU A 194 10.18 -20.27 -10.90
C LEU A 194 9.18 -19.12 -10.76
N MET A 195 9.37 -18.13 -11.62
CA MET A 195 8.42 -17.02 -11.76
C MET A 195 7.01 -17.63 -11.91
N PRO A 196 5.97 -17.11 -11.23
CA PRO A 196 4.59 -17.57 -11.38
C PRO A 196 3.94 -16.90 -12.60
N ASP A 197 2.97 -17.58 -13.21
CA ASP A 197 2.25 -17.07 -14.39
C ASP A 197 1.31 -15.93 -14.01
N GLY A 198 0.90 -15.89 -12.74
CA GLY A 198 0.12 -14.82 -12.17
C GLY A 198 0.26 -14.76 -10.66
N VAL A 199 -0.09 -13.62 -10.09
CA VAL A 199 -0.11 -13.37 -8.65
C VAL A 199 -1.45 -12.75 -8.29
N ARG A 200 -2.18 -13.40 -7.38
CA ARG A 200 -3.43 -12.86 -6.81
C ARG A 200 -3.11 -12.25 -5.47
N LEU A 201 -3.34 -10.95 -5.38
CA LEU A 201 -3.29 -10.18 -4.14
C LEU A 201 -4.69 -10.10 -3.54
N THR A 202 -4.81 -10.44 -2.27
CA THR A 202 -6.03 -10.24 -1.49
C THR A 202 -5.71 -9.43 -0.24
N LEU A 203 -6.37 -8.27 -0.10
CA LEU A 203 -6.20 -7.33 0.99
C LEU A 203 -7.52 -7.13 1.74
N GLN A 204 -7.46 -7.04 3.06
CA GLN A 204 -8.54 -6.57 3.90
C GLN A 204 -8.06 -5.27 4.57
N PRO A 205 -8.51 -4.08 4.11
CA PRO A 205 -8.19 -2.81 4.75
C PRO A 205 -8.71 -2.78 6.19
N ALA A 206 -7.96 -2.10 7.06
CA ALA A 206 -8.39 -1.85 8.44
C ALA A 206 -9.68 -1.00 8.48
N PRO A 207 -10.53 -1.16 9.51
CA PRO A 207 -11.74 -0.36 9.67
C PRO A 207 -11.41 1.14 9.76
N GLY A 208 -12.31 1.98 9.27
CA GLY A 208 -12.12 3.44 9.24
C GLY A 208 -11.38 3.96 8.00
N LEU A 209 -10.93 3.07 7.10
CA LEU A 209 -10.55 3.46 5.75
C LEU A 209 -11.79 3.67 4.87
N ALA A 210 -11.64 4.49 3.82
CA ALA A 210 -12.71 4.84 2.89
C ALA A 210 -13.32 3.64 2.14
N LEU A 211 -12.64 2.48 2.13
CA LEU A 211 -13.10 1.22 1.57
C LEU A 211 -13.24 0.18 2.69
N THR A 212 -14.41 -0.46 2.74
CA THR A 212 -14.68 -1.60 3.62
C THR A 212 -14.79 -2.87 2.79
N GLY A 213 -14.25 -3.97 3.31
CA GLY A 213 -14.35 -5.28 2.67
C GLY A 213 -13.07 -5.72 1.96
N ARG A 214 -13.14 -6.89 1.34
CA ARG A 214 -11.97 -7.55 0.77
C ARG A 214 -11.70 -7.03 -0.64
N ILE A 215 -10.47 -6.65 -0.91
CA ILE A 215 -9.99 -6.21 -2.22
C ILE A 215 -9.17 -7.35 -2.81
N THR A 216 -9.51 -7.79 -4.02
CA THR A 216 -8.75 -8.79 -4.77
C THR A 216 -8.24 -8.20 -6.06
N ARG A 217 -6.95 -8.38 -6.33
CA ARG A 217 -6.27 -7.92 -7.54
C ARG A 217 -5.45 -9.05 -8.12
N ASP A 218 -5.70 -9.37 -9.38
CA ASP A 218 -4.93 -10.38 -10.10
C ASP A 218 -3.95 -9.69 -11.04
N TRP A 219 -2.70 -10.14 -10.98
CA TRP A 219 -1.65 -9.80 -11.92
C TRP A 219 -1.32 -11.03 -12.76
N VAL A 220 -1.11 -10.83 -14.06
CA VAL A 220 -0.71 -11.87 -15.00
C VAL A 220 0.62 -11.45 -15.60
N ARG A 221 1.56 -12.39 -15.73
CA ARG A 221 2.87 -12.09 -16.28
C ARG A 221 2.75 -11.58 -17.73
N PRO A 222 3.26 -10.37 -18.05
CA PRO A 222 3.13 -9.80 -19.40
C PRO A 222 3.75 -10.66 -20.51
N THR A 223 4.80 -11.42 -20.20
CA THR A 223 5.53 -12.22 -21.21
C THR A 223 4.82 -13.52 -21.62
N LEU A 224 3.65 -13.84 -21.05
CA LEU A 224 2.83 -14.99 -21.48
C LEU A 224 2.12 -14.79 -22.83
N GLY A 225 2.20 -13.60 -23.44
CA GLY A 225 1.50 -13.25 -24.68
C GLY A 225 2.23 -13.56 -26.00
N ALA A 226 3.38 -14.23 -25.99
CA ALA A 226 4.12 -14.60 -27.20
C ALA A 226 4.22 -16.13 -27.37
N GLY A 227 3.08 -16.78 -27.58
CA GLY A 227 3.02 -18.11 -28.19
C GLY A 227 2.61 -17.98 -29.66
N PRO A 228 3.22 -18.72 -30.60
CA PRO A 228 2.94 -18.63 -32.04
C PRO A 228 1.50 -18.96 -32.41
#